data_AF-A0A349LPM0-F1
#
_entry.id   AF-A0A349LPM0-F1
#
_cell.length_a   1.000
_cell.length_b   1.000
_cell.length_c   1.000
_cell.angle_alpha   90.00
_cell.angle_beta   90.00
_cell.angle_gamma   90.00
#
_symmetry.space_group_name_H-M   'P 1'
#
loop_
_entity.id
_entity.type
_entity.pdbx_description
1 polymer ?
#
loop_
_entity_poly.entity_id
_entity_poly.type
_entity_poly.pdbx_seq_one_letter_code
_entity_poly.pdbx_strand_id
1 'polypeptide(L)'
;MCSTEPQGVDEFPLTEGTARQIINNLAEHHTDRIRWSKHVKERMQERGVTTGQILTLLKSKHSVFREGPYQETNGDWKFNLKGMAAGTVIELAVALKNHQHSPNSVLVTVWIS
;
A
#
# COMPACT_ATOMS: atom_id res chain seq x y z
N MET A 1 10.92 -0.34 -26.92
CA MET A 1 11.18 -1.10 -25.69
C MET A 1 10.91 -0.16 -24.53
N CYS A 2 9.70 -0.19 -23.95
CA CYS A 2 9.38 0.64 -22.79
C CYS A 2 9.79 -0.13 -21.55
N SER A 3 10.77 0.38 -20.80
CA SER A 3 11.17 -0.18 -19.52
C SER A 3 9.95 -0.15 -18.58
N THR A 4 9.37 -1.32 -18.35
CA THR A 4 8.09 -1.58 -17.64
C THR A 4 8.25 -1.67 -16.12
N GLU A 5 9.39 -1.27 -15.58
CA GLU A 5 9.66 -1.36 -14.15
C GLU A 5 9.34 -0.02 -13.46
N PRO A 6 8.55 -0.04 -12.37
CA PRO A 6 8.32 1.17 -11.58
C PRO A 6 9.66 1.72 -11.09
N GLN A 7 9.92 3.01 -11.36
CA GLN A 7 11.14 3.67 -10.93
C GLN A 7 11.13 3.77 -9.40
N GLY A 8 12.16 3.23 -8.76
CA GLY A 8 12.40 3.43 -7.32
C GLY A 8 12.60 4.91 -7.02
N VAL A 9 12.23 5.32 -5.81
CA VAL A 9 12.49 6.67 -5.31
C VAL A 9 13.49 6.56 -4.17
N ASP A 10 14.66 7.17 -4.35
CA ASP A 10 15.69 7.25 -3.32
C ASP A 10 15.46 8.51 -2.46
N GLU A 11 14.46 8.44 -1.59
CA GLU A 11 14.10 9.50 -0.64
C GLU A 11 14.24 8.99 0.79
N PHE A 12 14.95 9.74 1.64
CA PHE A 12 15.07 9.45 3.06
C PHE A 12 14.92 10.71 3.93
N PRO A 13 13.98 10.73 4.91
CA PRO A 13 12.98 9.70 5.17
C PRO A 13 11.88 9.70 4.10
N LEU A 14 11.27 8.54 3.85
CA LEU A 14 10.14 8.43 2.92
C LEU A 14 8.98 9.30 3.40
N THR A 15 8.54 10.23 2.55
CA THR A 15 7.42 11.13 2.86
C THR A 15 6.08 10.47 2.56
N GLU A 16 4.99 10.96 3.18
CA GLU A 16 3.63 10.54 2.82
C GLU A 16 3.31 10.79 1.33
N GLY A 17 3.82 11.88 0.76
CA GLY A 17 3.62 12.24 -0.64
C GLY A 17 4.21 11.20 -1.57
N THR A 18 5.48 10.85 -1.36
CA THR A 18 6.19 9.83 -2.14
C THR A 18 5.62 8.44 -1.90
N ALA A 19 5.33 8.07 -0.65
CA ALA A 19 4.67 6.81 -0.32
C ALA A 19 3.33 6.67 -1.08
N ARG A 20 2.52 7.74 -1.11
CA ARG A 20 1.27 7.80 -1.87
C ARG A 20 1.48 7.62 -3.37
N GLN A 21 2.49 8.26 -3.95
CA GLN A 21 2.81 8.10 -5.37
C GLN A 21 3.17 6.65 -5.72
N ILE A 22 4.00 6.01 -4.88
CA ILE A 22 4.43 4.62 -5.06
C ILE A 22 3.21 3.68 -5.00
N ILE A 23 2.37 3.77 -3.97
CA ILE A 23 1.19 2.88 -3.85
C ILE A 23 0.17 3.11 -4.97
N ASN A 24 -0.05 4.36 -5.39
CA ASN A 24 -0.98 4.69 -6.46
C ASN A 24 -0.52 4.02 -7.76
N ASN A 25 0.76 4.22 -8.11
CA ASN A 25 1.34 3.63 -9.32
C ASN A 25 1.23 2.09 -9.31
N LEU A 26 1.51 1.45 -8.17
CA LEU A 26 1.39 0.00 -8.04
C LEU A 26 -0.06 -0.47 -8.15
N ALA A 27 -1.01 0.24 -7.54
CA ALA A 27 -2.41 -0.13 -7.59
C ALA A 27 -3.07 0.15 -8.96
N GLU A 28 -2.52 1.07 -9.76
CA GLU A 28 -2.99 1.38 -11.11
C GLU A 28 -2.36 0.47 -12.18
N HIS A 29 -1.07 0.17 -12.07
CA HIS A 29 -0.31 -0.43 -13.17
C HIS A 29 0.36 -1.77 -12.84
N HIS A 30 0.55 -2.10 -11.56
CA HIS A 30 1.36 -3.25 -11.13
C HIS A 30 0.69 -4.02 -9.98
N THR A 31 -0.61 -4.31 -10.11
CA THR A 31 -1.38 -5.00 -9.06
C THR A 31 -0.86 -6.41 -8.76
N ASP A 32 -0.13 -7.03 -9.69
CA ASP A 32 0.60 -8.29 -9.51
C ASP A 32 1.72 -8.22 -8.46
N ARG A 33 2.24 -7.01 -8.21
CA ARG A 33 3.25 -6.73 -7.17
C ARG A 33 2.66 -6.50 -5.78
N ILE A 34 1.33 -6.41 -5.67
CA ILE A 34 0.62 -6.28 -4.40
C ILE A 34 0.38 -7.68 -3.83
N ARG A 35 1.06 -8.00 -2.73
CA ARG A 35 0.98 -9.32 -2.09
C ARG A 35 0.12 -9.24 -0.83
N TRP A 36 -0.77 -10.22 -0.69
CA TRP A 36 -1.68 -10.37 0.44
C TRP A 36 -1.23 -11.57 1.29
N SER A 37 -0.99 -11.35 2.59
CA SER A 37 -0.74 -12.45 3.51
C SER A 37 -2.00 -13.28 3.74
N LYS A 38 -1.83 -14.51 4.26
CA LYS A 38 -2.97 -15.37 4.65
C LYS A 38 -3.88 -14.66 5.65
N HIS A 39 -3.28 -14.04 6.67
CA HIS A 39 -4.00 -13.29 7.69
C HIS A 39 -4.85 -12.16 7.09
N VAL A 40 -4.32 -11.41 6.13
CA VAL A 40 -5.06 -10.33 5.46
C VAL A 40 -6.27 -10.86 4.72
N LYS A 41 -6.11 -11.96 3.97
CA LYS A 41 -7.23 -12.56 3.23
C LYS A 41 -8.32 -13.05 4.18
N GLU A 42 -7.95 -13.63 5.32
CA GLU A 42 -8.89 -14.04 6.37
C GLU A 42 -9.66 -12.83 6.92
N ARG A 43 -8.97 -11.73 7.26
CA ARG A 43 -9.62 -10.48 7.72
C ARG A 43 -10.55 -9.85 6.69
N MET A 44 -10.14 -9.85 5.42
CA MET A 44 -10.96 -9.39 4.31
C MET A 44 -12.26 -10.19 4.21
N GLN A 45 -12.17 -11.51 4.31
CA GLN A 45 -13.33 -12.41 4.29
C GLN A 45 -14.24 -12.20 5.50
N GLU A 46 -13.68 -12.12 6.72
CA GLU A 46 -14.43 -11.87 7.95
C GLU A 46 -15.27 -10.59 7.90
N ARG A 47 -14.80 -9.57 7.17
CA ARG A 47 -15.37 -8.22 7.17
C ARG A 47 -16.05 -7.84 5.86
N GLY A 48 -16.16 -8.77 4.91
CA GLY A 48 -16.76 -8.53 3.61
C GLY A 48 -16.02 -7.47 2.78
N VAL A 49 -14.72 -7.29 2.99
CA VAL A 49 -13.90 -6.34 2.24
C VAL A 49 -13.27 -7.03 1.04
N THR A 50 -13.53 -6.48 -0.13
CA THR A 50 -13.02 -7.00 -1.40
C THR A 50 -11.66 -6.40 -1.76
N THR A 51 -10.90 -7.13 -2.58
CA THR A 51 -9.65 -6.61 -3.19
C THR A 51 -9.90 -5.31 -3.95
N GLY A 52 -11.05 -5.19 -4.63
CA GLY A 52 -11.41 -3.98 -5.37
C GLY A 52 -11.60 -2.74 -4.48
N GLN A 53 -12.19 -2.91 -3.29
CA GLN A 53 -12.29 -1.82 -2.31
C GLN A 53 -10.91 -1.40 -1.80
N ILE A 54 -10.01 -2.34 -1.51
CA ILE A 54 -8.65 -2.02 -1.07
C ILE A 54 -7.88 -1.31 -2.19
N LEU A 55 -7.94 -1.80 -3.42
CA LEU A 55 -7.30 -1.13 -4.57
C LEU A 55 -7.87 0.26 -4.80
N THR A 56 -9.17 0.46 -4.61
CA THR A 56 -9.79 1.80 -4.68
C THR A 56 -9.21 2.73 -3.62
N LEU A 57 -9.01 2.22 -2.40
CA LEU A 57 -8.40 2.99 -1.32
C LEU A 57 -6.91 3.30 -1.60
N LEU A 58 -6.15 2.33 -2.11
CA LEU A 58 -4.74 2.52 -2.47
C LEU A 58 -4.53 3.50 -3.62
N LYS A 59 -5.50 3.63 -4.55
CA LYS A 59 -5.51 4.62 -5.64
C LYS A 59 -6.00 6.01 -5.20
N SER A 60 -6.60 6.10 -4.01
CA SER A 60 -7.28 7.32 -3.58
C SER A 60 -6.28 8.39 -3.13
N LYS A 61 -6.33 9.54 -3.80
CA LYS A 61 -5.63 10.77 -3.38
C LYS A 61 -6.17 11.34 -2.07
N HIS A 62 -7.37 10.92 -1.66
CA HIS A 62 -8.04 11.38 -0.45
C HIS A 62 -7.86 10.42 0.74
N SER A 63 -7.10 9.34 0.57
CA SER A 63 -6.70 8.49 1.68
C SER A 63 -5.80 9.25 2.65
N VAL A 64 -6.06 9.07 3.94
CA VAL A 64 -5.37 9.77 5.02
C VAL A 64 -4.38 8.81 5.67
N PHE A 65 -3.13 9.25 5.83
CA PHE A 65 -2.15 8.54 6.63
C PHE A 65 -2.49 8.74 8.11
N ARG A 66 -2.68 7.65 8.84
CA ARG A 66 -2.95 7.66 10.28
C ARG A 66 -1.68 7.48 11.10
N GLU A 67 -0.70 6.80 10.52
CA GLU A 67 0.58 6.48 11.14
C GLU A 67 1.62 6.30 10.02
N GLY A 68 2.88 6.69 10.28
CA GLY A 68 3.98 6.58 9.32
C GLY A 68 3.86 7.55 8.13
N PRO A 69 4.76 7.42 7.12
CA PRO A 69 5.73 6.35 6.94
C PRO A 69 6.86 6.35 7.97
N TYR A 70 7.17 5.17 8.52
CA TYR A 70 8.38 4.95 9.33
C TYR A 70 9.11 3.69 8.86
N GLN A 71 10.43 3.68 9.04
CA GLN A 71 11.26 2.54 8.69
C GLN A 71 11.27 1.53 9.85
N GLU A 72 11.00 0.26 9.55
CA GLU A 72 11.18 -0.86 10.47
C GLU A 72 12.65 -1.32 10.48
N THR A 73 13.06 -2.09 11.50
CA THR A 73 14.45 -2.55 11.69
C THR A 73 14.99 -3.42 10.54
N ASN A 74 14.10 -3.99 9.73
CA ASN A 74 14.43 -4.78 8.55
C ASN A 74 14.62 -3.93 7.27
N GLY A 75 14.45 -2.60 7.36
CA GLY A 75 14.53 -1.67 6.23
C GLY A 75 13.23 -1.46 5.45
N ASP A 76 12.15 -2.19 5.79
CA ASP A 76 10.82 -1.96 5.20
C ASP A 76 10.21 -0.67 5.73
N TRP A 77 9.35 -0.03 4.94
CA TRP A 77 8.63 1.18 5.36
C TRP A 77 7.17 0.85 5.62
N LYS A 78 6.67 1.25 6.79
CA LYS A 78 5.32 0.94 7.23
C LYS A 78 4.49 2.19 7.49
N PHE A 79 3.22 2.12 7.14
CA PHE A 79 2.24 3.17 7.42
C PHE A 79 0.82 2.63 7.40
N ASN A 80 -0.10 3.39 7.99
CA ASN A 80 -1.52 3.08 7.98
C ASN A 80 -2.28 4.08 7.11
N LEU A 81 -3.13 3.58 6.23
CA LEU A 81 -4.04 4.36 5.40
C LEU A 81 -5.47 4.16 5.85
N LYS A 82 -6.22 5.26 5.88
CA LYS A 82 -7.65 5.25 6.13
C LYS A 82 -8.39 5.95 5.01
N GLY A 83 -9.52 5.39 4.59
CA GLY A 83 -10.41 6.07 3.67
C GLY A 83 -11.69 5.30 3.38
N MET A 84 -12.54 5.92 2.58
CA MET A 84 -13.85 5.39 2.22
C MET A 84 -13.75 4.55 0.94
N ALA A 85 -14.31 3.35 0.96
CA ALA A 85 -14.49 2.54 -0.24
C ALA A 85 -15.85 1.81 -0.22
N ALA A 86 -16.67 2.02 -1.25
CA ALA A 86 -18.02 1.48 -1.36
C ALA A 86 -18.91 1.71 -0.12
N GLY A 87 -18.83 2.91 0.47
CA GLY A 87 -19.63 3.30 1.64
C GLY A 87 -19.10 2.80 2.99
N THR A 88 -17.99 2.06 3.00
CA THR A 88 -17.34 1.59 4.24
C THR A 88 -16.03 2.33 4.47
N VAL A 89 -15.79 2.76 5.71
CA VAL A 89 -14.47 3.25 6.12
C VAL A 89 -13.56 2.06 6.34
N ILE A 90 -12.46 2.03 5.61
CA ILE A 90 -11.46 0.97 5.67
C ILE A 90 -10.15 1.58 6.15
N GLU A 91 -9.55 0.93 7.13
CA GLU A 91 -8.18 1.17 7.55
C GLU A 91 -7.30 0.02 7.05
N LEU A 92 -6.07 0.32 6.62
CA LEU A 92 -5.12 -0.63 6.05
C LEU A 92 -3.75 -0.33 6.64
N ALA A 93 -2.96 -1.34 7.02
CA ALA A 93 -1.52 -1.16 7.18
C ALA A 93 -0.81 -1.58 5.89
N VAL A 94 0.24 -0.86 5.52
CA VAL A 94 1.01 -1.08 4.30
C VAL A 94 2.46 -1.19 4.69
N ALA A 95 3.15 -2.22 4.20
CA ALA A 95 4.60 -2.36 4.26
C ALA A 95 5.18 -2.29 2.84
N LEU A 96 5.89 -1.21 2.55
CA LEU A 96 6.66 -1.03 1.32
C LEU A 96 8.04 -1.67 1.48
N LYS A 97 8.35 -2.66 0.64
CA LYS A 97 9.67 -3.28 0.60
C LYS A 97 10.47 -2.70 -0.57
N ASN A 98 11.78 -2.49 -0.36
CA ASN A 98 12.75 -2.17 -1.42
C ASN A 98 12.38 -0.94 -2.30
N HIS A 99 11.90 0.15 -1.70
CA HIS A 99 11.47 1.35 -2.42
C HIS A 99 12.58 2.06 -3.22
N GLN A 100 13.85 1.87 -2.85
CA GLN A 100 15.00 2.61 -3.40
C GLN A 100 15.54 2.04 -4.73
N HIS A 101 15.61 0.71 -4.88
CA HIS A 101 16.28 0.09 -6.04
C HIS A 101 15.32 -0.49 -7.08
N SER A 102 14.20 -1.05 -6.63
CA SER A 102 13.10 -1.52 -7.48
C SER A 102 11.93 -1.85 -6.55
N PRO A 103 10.80 -1.11 -6.57
CA PRO A 103 9.65 -1.41 -5.73
C PRO A 103 8.99 -2.70 -6.25
N ASN A 104 9.59 -3.83 -5.90
CA ASN A 104 9.24 -5.17 -6.39
C ASN A 104 8.16 -5.85 -5.55
N SER A 105 7.84 -5.32 -4.37
CA SER A 105 6.75 -5.88 -3.56
C SER A 105 6.26 -4.88 -2.53
N VAL A 106 4.98 -4.55 -2.59
CA VAL A 106 4.29 -3.95 -1.46
C VAL A 106 3.53 -5.05 -0.77
N LEU A 107 3.94 -5.33 0.45
CA LEU A 107 3.20 -6.19 1.35
C LEU A 107 2.13 -5.32 2.01
N VAL A 108 0.93 -5.30 1.45
CA VAL A 108 -0.19 -4.62 2.08
C VAL A 108 -0.72 -5.53 3.19
N THR A 109 -0.47 -5.17 4.45
CA THR A 109 -1.06 -5.85 5.62
C THR A 109 -2.31 -5.12 6.07
N VAL A 110 -3.43 -5.41 5.42
CA VAL A 110 -4.72 -4.80 5.73
C VAL A 110 -5.19 -5.18 7.15
N TRP A 111 -5.23 -4.19 8.04
CA TRP A 111 -5.94 -4.23 9.31
C TRP A 111 -7.20 -3.39 9.17
N ILE A 112 -8.30 -4.04 8.77
CA ILE A 112 -9.60 -3.37 8.85
C ILE A 112 -9.88 -3.22 10.35
N SER A 113 -10.26 -2.03 10.82
CA SER A 113 -10.69 -1.76 12.19
C SER A 113 -12.19 -1.59 12.24
#